data_AF-A0A0C2IYT2-F1
#
_entry.id   AF-A0A0C2IYT2-F1
#
_cell.length_a   1.000
_cell.length_b   1.000
_cell.length_c   1.000
_cell.angle_alpha   90.00
_cell.angle_beta   90.00
_cell.angle_gamma   90.00
#
_symmetry.space_group_name_H-M   'P 1'
#
loop_
_entity.id
_entity.type
_entity.pdbx_description
1 polymer ?
#
loop_
_entity_poly.entity_id
_entity_poly.type
_entity_poly.pdbx_seq_one_letter_code
_entity_poly.pdbx_strand_id
1 'polypeptide(L)'
;MLNNNDSETIKEAIEHYMVSTSSQDLVVQMNGVKNIKSHILYQFFSKRFPTNRCNKFRMLSQVGPDSKGYHNSGLCRVQLSENENQIKNKYSSTKDEDIAWLLFIICRVFHGLKLLDGVEFNISKFYINTDSIFLVEINKRDYLQVFPRMSQKWKGIVKGSENSINIDTIDKLILMASIFAIDLSKKMKHAVNGFGKFEIFKIIKHRFNVLYLTLVTFPIIDHSAKSWLRAILIELHDSVQKYIEKTLLNDMSFENRLFMTQYFIKSHVTLHIEISDCDNEKIHRFLTKLSEKKQRSIVY
;
A
#
# COMPACT_ATOMS: atom_id res chain seq x y z
N MET A 1 -1.15 -11.08 -34.72
CA MET A 1 -2.13 -10.09 -35.22
C MET A 1 -3.49 -10.73 -35.07
N LEU A 2 -4.32 -10.25 -34.14
CA LEU A 2 -5.72 -10.71 -34.04
C LEU A 2 -6.48 -10.11 -35.22
N ASN A 3 -7.30 -10.92 -35.90
CA ASN A 3 -8.05 -10.52 -37.08
C ASN A 3 -9.03 -9.40 -36.69
N ASN A 4 -9.07 -8.30 -37.45
CA ASN A 4 -10.01 -7.20 -37.22
C ASN A 4 -11.47 -7.67 -37.21
N ASN A 5 -11.78 -8.78 -37.90
CA ASN A 5 -13.11 -9.37 -37.92
C ASN A 5 -13.58 -9.87 -36.54
N ASP A 6 -12.69 -10.39 -35.69
CA ASP A 6 -13.07 -10.89 -34.37
C ASP A 6 -13.50 -9.74 -33.43
N SER A 7 -12.97 -8.55 -33.65
CA SER A 7 -13.34 -7.35 -32.87
C SER A 7 -14.72 -6.81 -33.25
N GLU A 8 -15.11 -6.90 -34.52
CA GLU A 8 -16.41 -6.45 -35.01
C GLU A 8 -17.51 -7.41 -34.54
N THR A 9 -17.26 -8.72 -34.64
CA THR A 9 -18.23 -9.76 -34.22
C THR A 9 -18.48 -9.74 -32.71
N ILE A 10 -17.44 -9.50 -31.90
CA ILE A 10 -17.61 -9.33 -30.45
C ILE A 10 -18.42 -8.06 -30.12
N LYS A 11 -18.24 -6.99 -30.90
CA LYS A 11 -18.98 -5.73 -30.70
C LYS A 11 -20.47 -5.90 -31.03
N GLU A 12 -20.78 -6.55 -32.15
CA GLU A 12 -22.15 -6.85 -32.57
C GLU A 12 -22.85 -7.83 -31.60
N ALA A 13 -22.15 -8.85 -31.10
CA ALA A 13 -22.69 -9.78 -30.12
C ALA A 13 -23.03 -9.08 -28.77
N ILE A 14 -22.20 -8.11 -28.36
CA ILE A 14 -22.45 -7.31 -27.16
C ILE A 14 -23.65 -6.37 -27.37
N GLU A 15 -23.75 -5.71 -28.53
CA GLU A 15 -24.88 -4.82 -28.85
C GLU A 15 -26.20 -5.59 -28.93
N HIS A 16 -26.20 -6.76 -29.59
CA HIS A 16 -27.36 -7.64 -29.66
C HIS A 16 -27.77 -8.15 -28.27
N TYR A 17 -26.80 -8.56 -27.45
CA TYR A 17 -27.07 -9.00 -26.08
C TYR A 17 -27.67 -7.86 -25.24
N MET A 18 -27.13 -6.64 -25.35
CA MET A 18 -27.62 -5.44 -24.64
C MET A 18 -29.05 -5.06 -25.03
N VAL A 19 -29.43 -5.22 -26.30
CA VAL A 19 -30.80 -4.96 -26.78
C VAL A 19 -31.76 -6.05 -26.29
N SER A 20 -31.31 -7.29 -26.19
CA SER A 20 -32.14 -8.44 -25.83
C SER A 20 -32.45 -8.57 -24.32
N THR A 21 -31.57 -8.06 -23.45
CA THR A 21 -31.77 -8.12 -22.00
C THR A 21 -32.43 -6.84 -21.49
N SER A 22 -33.74 -6.86 -21.26
CA SER A 22 -34.58 -5.72 -20.78
C SER A 22 -34.31 -5.32 -19.31
N SER A 23 -33.09 -5.49 -18.81
CA SER A 23 -32.73 -5.16 -17.43
C SER A 23 -31.96 -3.85 -17.39
N GLN A 24 -32.62 -2.80 -16.91
CA GLN A 24 -32.03 -1.49 -16.63
C GLN A 24 -30.76 -1.61 -15.77
N ASP A 25 -30.72 -2.58 -14.84
CA ASP A 25 -29.59 -2.85 -13.97
C ASP A 25 -28.35 -3.37 -14.73
N LEU A 26 -28.53 -4.18 -15.77
CA LEU A 26 -27.42 -4.71 -16.57
C LEU A 26 -26.73 -3.62 -17.40
N VAL A 27 -27.51 -2.70 -17.97
CA VAL A 27 -26.99 -1.54 -18.72
C VAL A 27 -26.20 -0.61 -17.80
N VAL A 28 -26.72 -0.37 -16.58
CA VAL A 28 -26.00 0.39 -15.54
C VAL A 28 -24.71 -0.34 -15.14
N GLN A 29 -24.75 -1.68 -15.04
CA GLN A 29 -23.56 -2.48 -14.71
C GLN A 29 -22.46 -2.41 -15.76
N MET A 30 -22.83 -2.58 -17.03
CA MET A 30 -21.88 -2.51 -18.15
C MET A 30 -21.31 -1.10 -18.31
N ASN A 31 -22.11 -0.05 -18.09
CA ASN A 31 -21.61 1.33 -18.07
C ASN A 31 -20.68 1.59 -16.89
N GLY A 32 -20.96 1.02 -15.70
CA GLY A 32 -20.06 1.06 -14.55
C GLY A 32 -18.70 0.41 -14.83
N VAL A 33 -18.70 -0.78 -15.41
CA VAL A 33 -17.47 -1.50 -15.82
C VAL A 33 -16.73 -0.75 -16.92
N LYS A 34 -17.43 -0.20 -17.91
CA LYS A 34 -16.86 0.60 -18.99
C LYS A 34 -16.21 1.88 -18.46
N ASN A 35 -16.85 2.56 -17.52
CA ASN A 35 -16.34 3.76 -16.87
C ASN A 35 -15.14 3.45 -15.95
N ILE A 36 -15.17 2.34 -15.22
CA ILE A 36 -14.02 1.88 -14.42
C ILE A 36 -12.86 1.51 -15.33
N LYS A 37 -13.09 0.74 -16.39
CA LYS A 37 -12.08 0.38 -17.39
C LYS A 37 -11.46 1.63 -18.00
N SER A 38 -12.30 2.59 -18.40
CA SER A 38 -11.86 3.85 -19.01
C SER A 38 -11.07 4.73 -18.04
N HIS A 39 -11.51 4.83 -16.78
CA HIS A 39 -10.81 5.58 -15.73
C HIS A 39 -9.48 4.92 -15.29
N ILE A 40 -9.46 3.59 -15.17
CA ILE A 40 -8.28 2.78 -14.85
C ILE A 40 -7.24 2.92 -15.97
N LEU A 41 -7.66 2.73 -17.22
CA LEU A 41 -6.80 2.86 -18.39
C LEU A 41 -6.29 4.29 -18.51
N TYR A 42 -7.13 5.31 -18.34
CA TYR A 42 -6.70 6.70 -18.39
C TYR A 42 -5.65 7.02 -17.31
N GLN A 43 -5.85 6.60 -16.05
CA GLN A 43 -4.84 6.81 -15.00
C GLN A 43 -3.54 6.05 -15.22
N PHE A 44 -3.60 4.85 -15.83
CA PHE A 44 -2.42 4.06 -16.15
C PHE A 44 -1.63 4.69 -17.30
N PHE A 45 -2.31 5.01 -18.40
CA PHE A 45 -1.67 5.52 -19.61
C PHE A 45 -1.15 6.95 -19.45
N SER A 46 -1.91 7.83 -18.78
CA SER A 46 -1.51 9.23 -18.56
C SER A 46 -0.27 9.43 -17.72
N LYS A 47 0.11 8.44 -16.90
CA LYS A 47 1.27 8.53 -16.01
C LYS A 47 2.52 7.84 -16.56
N ARG A 48 2.39 6.97 -17.56
CA ARG A 48 3.49 6.08 -18.00
C ARG A 48 3.82 6.18 -19.49
N PHE A 49 2.98 6.82 -20.31
CA PHE A 49 3.21 6.95 -21.75
C PHE A 49 3.07 8.41 -22.25
N PRO A 50 3.76 8.80 -23.34
CA PRO A 50 3.68 10.14 -23.93
C PRO A 50 2.25 10.59 -24.28
N THR A 51 2.03 11.90 -24.23
CA THR A 51 0.72 12.60 -24.28
C THR A 51 -0.13 12.25 -25.51
N ASN A 52 0.50 11.87 -26.63
CA ASN A 52 -0.20 11.60 -27.90
C ASN A 52 -1.07 10.33 -27.85
N ARG A 53 -0.69 9.29 -27.08
CA ARG A 53 -1.53 8.10 -26.91
C ARG A 53 -2.64 8.29 -25.88
N CYS A 54 -2.51 9.26 -24.98
CA CYS A 54 -3.50 9.56 -23.95
C CYS A 54 -4.78 10.22 -24.48
N ASN A 55 -4.68 11.03 -25.53
CA ASN A 55 -5.83 11.77 -26.06
C ASN A 55 -6.89 10.86 -26.72
N LYS A 56 -6.46 9.80 -27.41
CA LYS A 56 -7.38 8.82 -28.03
C LYS A 56 -8.15 8.02 -26.98
N PHE A 57 -7.53 7.73 -25.82
CA PHE A 57 -8.20 7.08 -24.69
C PHE A 57 -9.03 8.06 -23.84
N ARG A 58 -8.64 9.33 -23.75
CA ARG A 58 -9.44 10.39 -23.13
C ARG A 58 -10.81 10.52 -23.80
N MET A 59 -10.86 10.44 -25.12
CA MET A 59 -12.13 10.44 -25.88
C MET A 59 -13.01 9.22 -25.58
N LEU A 60 -12.42 8.05 -25.31
CA LEU A 60 -13.15 6.85 -24.86
C LEU A 60 -13.62 6.93 -23.39
N SER A 61 -13.18 7.94 -22.64
CA SER A 61 -13.48 8.17 -21.21
C SER A 61 -14.39 9.37 -20.94
N GLN A 62 -14.75 10.13 -21.98
CA GLN A 62 -15.50 11.38 -21.87
C GLN A 62 -17.02 11.20 -21.73
N VAL A 63 -17.52 9.98 -21.52
CA VAL A 63 -18.85 9.79 -20.93
C VAL A 63 -18.69 9.83 -19.41
N GLY A 64 -18.47 11.04 -18.88
CA GLY A 64 -18.40 11.26 -17.44
C GLY A 64 -19.78 11.08 -16.79
N PRO A 65 -19.85 10.65 -15.52
CA PRO A 65 -21.12 10.52 -14.82
C PRO A 65 -21.59 11.89 -14.31
N ASP A 66 -22.84 12.24 -14.59
CA ASP A 66 -23.59 13.18 -13.74
C ASP A 66 -23.69 12.59 -12.34
N SER A 67 -23.12 13.29 -11.36
CA SER A 67 -22.86 12.82 -10.00
C SER A 67 -24.09 12.84 -9.08
N LYS A 68 -25.23 12.31 -9.54
CA LYS A 68 -26.43 12.15 -8.72
C LYS A 68 -26.86 10.69 -8.67
N GLY A 69 -26.47 10.00 -7.60
CA GLY A 69 -27.19 8.81 -7.10
C GLY A 69 -26.93 7.47 -7.79
N TYR A 70 -25.68 7.07 -8.02
CA TYR A 70 -25.40 5.67 -8.36
C TYR A 70 -25.63 4.77 -7.13
N HIS A 71 -26.73 4.01 -7.16
CA HIS A 71 -26.91 2.87 -6.26
C HIS A 71 -25.80 1.83 -6.56
N ASN A 72 -25.18 1.29 -5.51
CA ASN A 72 -24.08 0.31 -5.56
C ASN A 72 -24.44 -1.05 -6.23
N SER A 73 -25.60 -1.18 -6.91
CA SER A 73 -26.05 -2.38 -7.62
C SER A 73 -25.36 -2.59 -8.97
N GLY A 74 -24.63 -1.58 -9.45
CA GLY A 74 -24.02 -1.52 -10.78
C GLY A 74 -22.67 -2.24 -10.97
N LEU A 75 -22.14 -3.00 -10.02
CA LEU A 75 -20.92 -3.77 -10.29
C LEU A 75 -21.14 -5.21 -9.85
N CYS A 76 -21.34 -6.08 -10.85
CA CYS A 76 -21.45 -7.51 -10.62
C CYS A 76 -20.13 -8.00 -9.99
N ARG A 77 -20.17 -8.27 -8.68
CA ARG A 77 -19.02 -8.76 -7.91
C ARG A 77 -18.41 -10.01 -8.53
N VAL A 78 -19.25 -10.87 -9.09
CA VAL A 78 -18.85 -12.09 -9.81
C VAL A 78 -17.98 -11.72 -11.02
N GLN A 79 -18.40 -10.75 -11.83
CA GLN A 79 -17.66 -10.34 -13.02
C GLN A 79 -16.35 -9.61 -12.67
N LEU A 80 -16.33 -8.84 -11.58
CA LEU A 80 -15.09 -8.21 -11.08
C LEU A 80 -14.09 -9.26 -10.58
N SER A 81 -14.56 -10.25 -9.83
CA SER A 81 -13.73 -11.37 -9.36
C SER A 81 -13.19 -12.19 -10.54
N GLU A 82 -14.02 -12.47 -11.54
CA GLU A 82 -13.61 -13.19 -12.75
C GLU A 82 -12.53 -12.44 -13.54
N ASN A 83 -12.73 -11.15 -13.79
CA ASN A 83 -11.72 -10.31 -14.46
C ASN A 83 -10.40 -10.24 -13.67
N GLU A 84 -10.49 -10.15 -12.35
CA GLU A 84 -9.32 -10.18 -11.47
C GLU A 84 -8.58 -11.52 -11.59
N ASN A 85 -9.30 -12.65 -11.60
CA ASN A 85 -8.74 -13.98 -11.76
C ASN A 85 -8.06 -14.16 -13.12
N GLN A 86 -8.65 -13.64 -14.20
CA GLN A 86 -8.02 -13.69 -15.53
C GLN A 86 -6.69 -12.93 -15.57
N ILE A 87 -6.64 -11.72 -14.99
CA ILE A 87 -5.42 -10.92 -14.92
C ILE A 87 -4.37 -11.62 -14.05
N LYS A 88 -4.77 -12.18 -12.91
CA LYS A 88 -3.90 -12.96 -12.03
C LYS A 88 -3.32 -14.18 -12.72
N ASN A 89 -4.14 -14.95 -13.43
CA ASN A 89 -3.71 -16.15 -14.14
C ASN A 89 -2.73 -15.80 -15.25
N LYS A 90 -3.01 -14.71 -15.98
CA LYS A 90 -2.10 -14.19 -17.00
C LYS A 90 -0.77 -13.74 -16.40
N TYR A 91 -0.78 -13.00 -15.29
CA TYR A 91 0.46 -12.65 -14.59
C TYR A 91 1.23 -13.88 -14.12
N SER A 92 0.53 -14.88 -13.60
CA SER A 92 1.15 -16.10 -13.09
C SER A 92 1.86 -16.89 -14.19
N SER A 93 1.30 -16.91 -15.40
CA SER A 93 1.89 -17.60 -16.55
C SER A 93 2.99 -16.80 -17.26
N THR A 94 2.89 -15.47 -17.33
CA THR A 94 3.86 -14.65 -18.08
C THR A 94 4.94 -14.02 -17.22
N LYS A 95 4.68 -13.80 -15.93
CA LYS A 95 5.50 -12.98 -15.02
C LYS A 95 5.73 -11.55 -15.54
N ASP A 96 4.84 -11.06 -16.40
CA ASP A 96 4.93 -9.74 -17.03
C ASP A 96 4.68 -8.63 -16.01
N GLU A 97 5.66 -7.73 -15.86
CA GLU A 97 5.63 -6.61 -14.92
C GLU A 97 4.44 -5.67 -15.15
N ASP A 98 4.08 -5.42 -16.41
CA ASP A 98 2.97 -4.51 -16.75
C ASP A 98 1.63 -5.08 -16.28
N ILE A 99 1.49 -6.41 -16.28
CA ILE A 99 0.29 -7.10 -15.77
C ILE A 99 0.24 -7.01 -14.24
N ALA A 100 1.39 -7.14 -13.56
CA ALA A 100 1.48 -6.95 -12.11
C ALA A 100 1.03 -5.53 -11.71
N TRP A 101 1.51 -4.53 -12.46
CA TRP A 101 1.12 -3.13 -12.29
C TRP A 101 -0.36 -2.90 -12.54
N LEU A 102 -0.92 -3.51 -13.58
CA LEU A 102 -2.35 -3.45 -13.87
C LEU A 102 -3.18 -4.01 -12.71
N LEU A 103 -2.80 -5.17 -12.18
CA LEU A 103 -3.47 -5.77 -11.02
C LEU A 103 -3.42 -4.82 -9.81
N PHE A 104 -2.28 -4.18 -9.57
CA PHE A 104 -2.12 -3.23 -8.49
C PHE A 104 -3.03 -2.01 -8.63
N ILE A 105 -3.28 -1.55 -9.86
CA ILE A 105 -4.20 -0.45 -10.14
C ILE A 105 -5.65 -0.86 -9.94
N ILE A 106 -6.02 -2.07 -10.38
CA ILE A 106 -7.36 -2.62 -10.13
C ILE A 106 -7.63 -2.71 -8.63
N CYS A 107 -6.68 -3.23 -7.85
CA CYS A 107 -6.78 -3.26 -6.39
C CYS A 107 -6.94 -1.85 -5.80
N ARG A 108 -6.31 -0.83 -6.39
CA ARG A 108 -6.47 0.57 -5.97
C ARG A 108 -7.89 1.06 -6.20
N VAL A 109 -8.48 0.73 -7.35
CA VAL A 109 -9.85 1.12 -7.66
C VAL A 109 -10.83 0.39 -6.77
N PHE A 110 -10.66 -0.92 -6.55
CA PHE A 110 -11.50 -1.68 -5.62
C PHE A 110 -11.45 -1.11 -4.20
N HIS A 111 -10.26 -0.75 -3.71
CA HIS A 111 -10.12 -0.09 -2.42
C HIS A 111 -10.85 1.26 -2.37
N GLY A 112 -10.65 2.11 -3.40
CA GLY A 112 -11.28 3.43 -3.46
C GLY A 112 -12.82 3.36 -3.48
N LEU A 113 -13.36 2.32 -4.11
CA LEU A 113 -14.80 2.05 -4.18
C LEU A 113 -15.33 1.26 -2.98
N LYS A 114 -14.49 0.95 -1.97
CA LYS A 114 -14.84 0.08 -0.83
C LYS A 114 -15.40 -1.29 -1.25
N LEU A 115 -14.96 -1.80 -2.40
CA LEU A 115 -15.39 -3.10 -2.93
C LEU A 115 -14.58 -4.27 -2.35
N LEU A 116 -13.44 -3.99 -1.71
CA LEU A 116 -12.58 -5.02 -1.12
C LEU A 116 -13.26 -5.78 0.02
N ASP A 117 -14.22 -5.17 0.72
CA ASP A 117 -14.97 -5.84 1.79
C ASP A 117 -16.06 -6.77 1.23
N GLY A 118 -16.39 -6.66 -0.07
CA GLY A 118 -17.44 -7.44 -0.71
C GLY A 118 -16.95 -8.46 -1.73
N VAL A 119 -15.65 -8.48 -2.04
CA VAL A 119 -15.03 -9.41 -2.98
C VAL A 119 -14.12 -10.33 -2.18
N GLU A 120 -14.27 -11.64 -2.36
CA GLU A 120 -13.37 -12.63 -1.77
C GLU A 120 -11.97 -12.44 -2.35
N PHE A 121 -11.12 -11.76 -1.59
CA PHE A 121 -9.82 -11.34 -2.04
C PHE A 121 -8.78 -12.34 -1.55
N ASN A 122 -8.20 -13.13 -2.46
CA ASN A 122 -7.12 -14.05 -2.10
C ASN A 122 -5.84 -13.27 -1.71
N ILE A 123 -5.71 -13.01 -0.41
CA ILE A 123 -4.58 -12.31 0.22
C ILE A 123 -3.26 -12.98 -0.12
N SER A 124 -3.19 -14.31 -0.09
CA SER A 124 -1.95 -15.05 -0.35
C SER A 124 -1.42 -14.77 -1.76
N LYS A 125 -2.31 -14.74 -2.76
CA LYS A 125 -1.95 -14.34 -4.13
C LYS A 125 -1.54 -12.87 -4.21
N PHE A 126 -2.24 -11.98 -3.51
CA PHE A 126 -1.87 -10.57 -3.47
C PHE A 126 -0.50 -10.33 -2.83
N TYR A 127 -0.18 -11.09 -1.79
CA TYR A 127 1.14 -11.11 -1.16
C TYR A 127 2.21 -11.54 -2.16
N ILE A 128 2.05 -12.66 -2.86
CA ILE A 128 3.00 -13.15 -3.87
C ILE A 128 3.26 -12.10 -4.96
N ASN A 129 2.19 -11.47 -5.45
CA ASN A 129 2.29 -10.42 -6.47
C ASN A 129 2.98 -9.17 -5.93
N THR A 130 2.68 -8.80 -4.68
CA THR A 130 3.34 -7.69 -4.01
C THR A 130 4.83 -7.96 -3.83
N ASP A 131 5.21 -9.15 -3.39
CA ASP A 131 6.61 -9.55 -3.22
C ASP A 131 7.38 -9.50 -4.53
N SER A 132 6.78 -10.02 -5.60
CA SER A 132 7.37 -10.00 -6.94
C SER A 132 7.59 -8.57 -7.45
N ILE A 133 6.57 -7.70 -7.35
CA ILE A 133 6.70 -6.28 -7.68
C ILE A 133 7.75 -5.62 -6.76
N PHE A 134 7.77 -6.02 -5.49
CA PHE A 134 8.66 -5.43 -4.50
C PHE A 134 10.12 -5.62 -4.88
N LEU A 135 10.48 -6.85 -5.21
CA LEU A 135 11.83 -7.24 -5.62
C LEU A 135 12.26 -6.56 -6.93
N VAL A 136 11.34 -6.35 -7.87
CA VAL A 136 11.65 -5.62 -9.11
C VAL A 136 11.97 -4.16 -8.81
N GLU A 137 11.13 -3.49 -8.03
CA GLU A 137 11.27 -2.05 -7.75
C GLU A 137 12.46 -1.72 -6.83
N ILE A 138 12.79 -2.62 -5.90
CA ILE A 138 13.95 -2.41 -5.04
C ILE A 138 15.27 -2.52 -5.80
N ASN A 139 15.35 -3.44 -6.76
CA ASN A 139 16.51 -3.60 -7.62
C ASN A 139 16.70 -2.40 -8.57
N LYS A 140 15.61 -1.76 -9.00
CA LYS A 140 15.64 -0.51 -9.78
C LYS A 140 16.01 0.73 -8.95
N ARG A 141 15.98 0.63 -7.61
CA ARG A 141 16.08 1.78 -6.68
C ARG A 141 14.97 2.83 -6.83
N ASP A 142 13.93 2.55 -7.59
CA ASP A 142 12.75 3.43 -7.82
C ASP A 142 11.63 3.26 -6.77
N TYR A 143 11.90 2.42 -5.77
CA TYR A 143 10.97 2.04 -4.70
C TYR A 143 10.33 3.24 -3.97
N LEU A 144 11.05 4.34 -3.80
CA LEU A 144 10.58 5.53 -3.09
C LEU A 144 9.31 6.16 -3.70
N GLN A 145 9.09 5.99 -5.00
CA GLN A 145 7.90 6.52 -5.67
C GLN A 145 6.69 5.57 -5.55
N VAL A 146 6.95 4.27 -5.54
CA VAL A 146 5.94 3.22 -5.64
C VAL A 146 5.36 2.85 -4.28
N PHE A 147 6.21 2.54 -3.30
CA PHE A 147 5.76 1.93 -2.04
C PHE A 147 4.94 2.80 -1.11
N PRO A 148 5.09 4.13 -1.06
CA PRO A 148 4.17 4.94 -0.27
C PRO A 148 2.70 4.74 -0.68
N ARG A 149 2.46 4.54 -1.98
CA ARG A 149 1.12 4.22 -2.50
C ARG A 149 0.71 2.78 -2.18
N MET A 150 1.68 1.87 -2.04
CA MET A 150 1.47 0.47 -1.67
C MET A 150 1.09 0.31 -0.21
N SER A 151 1.79 0.97 0.70
CA SER A 151 1.49 0.92 2.13
C SER A 151 0.09 1.43 2.47
N GLN A 152 -0.42 2.42 1.73
CA GLN A 152 -1.81 2.88 1.88
C GLN A 152 -2.83 1.78 1.55
N LYS A 153 -2.52 0.90 0.61
CA LYS A 153 -3.41 -0.21 0.23
C LYS A 153 -3.36 -1.35 1.25
N TRP A 154 -2.16 -1.69 1.70
CA TRP A 154 -1.99 -2.65 2.80
C TRP A 154 -2.72 -2.20 4.08
N LYS A 155 -2.87 -0.89 4.30
CA LYS A 155 -3.71 -0.37 5.40
C LYS A 155 -5.19 -0.80 5.29
N GLY A 156 -5.76 -0.84 4.09
CA GLY A 156 -7.12 -1.30 3.88
C GLY A 156 -7.25 -2.80 4.13
N ILE A 157 -6.34 -3.58 3.53
CA ILE A 157 -6.39 -5.05 3.60
C ILE A 157 -6.15 -5.54 5.04
N VAL A 158 -5.16 -4.98 5.75
CA VAL A 158 -4.87 -5.34 7.15
C VAL A 158 -6.03 -4.99 8.11
N LYS A 159 -6.94 -4.09 7.72
CA LYS A 159 -8.08 -3.67 8.56
C LYS A 159 -9.37 -4.44 8.25
N GLY A 160 -9.49 -5.08 7.10
CA GLY A 160 -10.71 -5.80 6.70
C GLY A 160 -11.02 -6.95 7.67
N SER A 161 -12.29 -7.09 8.06
CA SER A 161 -12.75 -8.08 9.05
C SER A 161 -12.65 -9.52 8.57
N GLU A 162 -12.74 -9.75 7.26
CA GLU A 162 -12.70 -11.10 6.67
C GLU A 162 -11.34 -11.42 6.04
N ASN A 163 -10.54 -10.39 5.76
CA ASN A 163 -9.30 -10.49 4.99
C ASN A 163 -8.05 -10.19 5.84
N SER A 164 -7.99 -10.71 7.08
CA SER A 164 -6.84 -10.51 7.95
C SER A 164 -5.61 -11.25 7.42
N ILE A 165 -4.48 -10.55 7.34
CA ILE A 165 -3.23 -11.12 6.85
C ILE A 165 -2.47 -11.69 8.04
N ASN A 166 -2.31 -13.00 8.05
CA ASN A 166 -1.46 -13.68 9.01
C ASN A 166 0.02 -13.55 8.58
N ILE A 167 0.80 -12.84 9.38
CA ILE A 167 2.26 -12.77 9.26
C ILE A 167 2.83 -13.98 10.01
N ASP A 168 2.76 -15.14 9.35
CA ASP A 168 3.12 -16.46 9.88
C ASP A 168 4.52 -16.93 9.45
N THR A 169 5.22 -16.14 8.62
CA THR A 169 6.53 -16.48 8.05
C THR A 169 7.48 -15.28 8.11
N ILE A 170 8.78 -15.55 8.16
CA ILE A 170 9.83 -14.51 8.16
C ILE A 170 9.78 -13.70 6.87
N ASP A 171 9.56 -14.34 5.70
CA ASP A 171 9.44 -13.61 4.43
C ASP A 171 8.27 -12.62 4.43
N LYS A 172 7.10 -13.03 4.94
CA LYS A 172 5.96 -12.11 5.09
C LYS A 172 6.29 -10.96 6.04
N LEU A 173 6.96 -11.25 7.14
CA LEU A 173 7.40 -10.25 8.11
C LEU A 173 8.32 -9.22 7.46
N ILE A 174 9.35 -9.70 6.73
CA ILE A 174 10.32 -8.87 6.00
C ILE A 174 9.61 -7.97 5.00
N LEU A 175 8.77 -8.52 4.13
CA LEU A 175 8.07 -7.73 3.11
C LEU A 175 7.19 -6.64 3.74
N MET A 176 6.41 -7.01 4.75
CA MET A 176 5.51 -6.08 5.44
C MET A 176 6.28 -4.97 6.15
N ALA A 177 7.34 -5.33 6.87
CA ALA A 177 8.21 -4.37 7.54
C ALA A 177 8.84 -3.38 6.56
N SER A 178 9.26 -3.86 5.40
CA SER A 178 9.89 -3.05 4.37
C SER A 178 8.92 -2.03 3.77
N ILE A 179 7.71 -2.48 3.42
CA ILE A 179 6.63 -1.61 2.93
C ILE A 179 6.27 -0.55 3.98
N PHE A 180 6.18 -0.95 5.26
CA PHE A 180 5.88 -0.05 6.36
C PHE A 180 7.00 0.94 6.64
N ALA A 181 8.26 0.51 6.59
CA ALA A 181 9.42 1.36 6.78
C ALA A 181 9.45 2.47 5.73
N ILE A 182 9.37 2.13 4.44
CA ILE A 182 9.40 3.12 3.35
C ILE A 182 8.28 4.18 3.51
N ASP A 183 7.06 3.75 3.83
CA ASP A 183 5.94 4.69 4.01
C ASP A 183 6.09 5.56 5.25
N LEU A 184 6.56 5.00 6.38
CA LEU A 184 6.78 5.76 7.60
C LEU A 184 7.94 6.75 7.44
N SER A 185 9.05 6.35 6.82
CA SER A 185 10.17 7.24 6.49
C SER A 185 9.69 8.45 5.70
N LYS A 186 8.90 8.22 4.64
CA LYS A 186 8.37 9.31 3.82
C LYS A 186 7.47 10.24 4.63
N LYS A 187 6.56 9.70 5.44
CA LYS A 187 5.64 10.53 6.26
C LYS A 187 6.38 11.35 7.30
N MET A 188 7.41 10.79 7.93
CA MET A 188 8.26 11.50 8.88
C MET A 188 9.06 12.60 8.19
N LYS A 189 9.71 12.31 7.06
CA LYS A 189 10.41 13.32 6.24
C LYS A 189 9.47 14.46 5.84
N HIS A 190 8.24 14.14 5.45
CA HIS A 190 7.23 15.14 5.09
C HIS A 190 6.87 16.05 6.28
N ALA A 191 6.67 15.47 7.47
CA ALA A 191 6.41 16.23 8.69
C ALA A 191 7.62 17.05 9.15
N VAL A 192 8.83 16.49 9.06
CA VAL A 192 10.09 17.21 9.31
C VAL A 192 10.22 18.39 8.36
N ASN A 193 9.79 18.28 7.10
CA ASN A 193 9.85 19.38 6.15
C ASN A 193 8.72 20.41 6.32
N GLY A 194 7.85 20.26 7.33
CA GLY A 194 6.78 21.21 7.62
C GLY A 194 5.51 21.03 6.76
N PHE A 195 5.43 19.98 5.94
CA PHE A 195 4.28 19.73 5.08
C PHE A 195 3.11 19.03 5.80
N GLY A 196 3.05 19.09 7.13
CA GLY A 196 1.94 18.55 7.93
C GLY A 196 2.39 17.89 9.23
N LYS A 197 1.43 17.39 10.02
CA LYS A 197 1.70 16.70 11.28
C LYS A 197 1.76 15.19 11.08
N PHE A 198 2.77 14.55 11.67
CA PHE A 198 2.81 13.09 11.75
C PHE A 198 2.05 12.63 13.00
N GLU A 199 0.84 12.11 12.78
CA GLU A 199 -0.03 11.64 13.87
C GLU A 199 0.01 10.12 13.97
N ILE A 200 0.38 9.62 15.16
CA ILE A 200 0.42 8.19 15.44
C ILE A 200 -0.96 7.73 15.92
N PHE A 201 -1.69 7.08 15.02
CA PHE A 201 -2.93 6.36 15.30
C PHE A 201 -2.70 4.86 15.54
N LYS A 202 -3.74 4.12 15.95
CA LYS A 202 -3.71 2.66 16.19
C LYS A 202 -3.02 1.88 15.07
N ILE A 203 -3.25 2.25 13.81
CA ILE A 203 -2.63 1.56 12.68
C ILE A 203 -1.13 1.80 12.57
N ILE A 204 -0.64 3.00 12.88
CA ILE A 204 0.80 3.29 12.86
C ILE A 204 1.49 2.54 13.99
N LYS A 205 0.86 2.42 15.17
CA LYS A 205 1.36 1.60 16.28
C LYS A 205 1.55 0.14 15.86
N HIS A 206 0.56 -0.45 15.18
CA HIS A 206 0.70 -1.82 14.67
C HIS A 206 1.86 -1.97 13.68
N ARG A 207 2.10 -0.97 12.82
CA ARG A 207 3.27 -0.97 11.92
C ARG A 207 4.58 -0.91 12.68
N PHE A 208 4.67 -0.11 13.74
CA PHE A 208 5.84 -0.11 14.64
C PHE A 208 6.04 -1.46 15.32
N ASN A 209 4.98 -2.19 15.68
CA ASN A 209 5.12 -3.53 16.22
C ASN A 209 5.70 -4.52 15.20
N VAL A 210 5.23 -4.48 13.95
CA VAL A 210 5.79 -5.30 12.86
C VAL A 210 7.26 -4.96 12.64
N LEU A 211 7.62 -3.68 12.64
CA LEU A 211 9.01 -3.23 12.54
C LEU A 211 9.86 -3.70 13.72
N TYR A 212 9.35 -3.58 14.95
CA TYR A 212 10.04 -4.05 16.15
C TYR A 212 10.28 -5.56 16.11
N LEU A 213 9.27 -6.35 15.74
CA LEU A 213 9.40 -7.80 15.58
C LEU A 213 10.40 -8.16 14.48
N THR A 214 10.46 -7.37 13.41
CA THR A 214 11.46 -7.53 12.34
C THR A 214 12.86 -7.25 12.87
N LEU A 215 13.05 -6.24 13.71
CA LEU A 215 14.35 -5.99 14.35
C LEU A 215 14.72 -7.09 15.37
N VAL A 216 13.76 -7.69 16.05
CA VAL A 216 14.01 -8.84 16.95
C VAL A 216 14.47 -10.07 16.14
N THR A 217 13.83 -10.33 15.01
CA THR A 217 14.14 -11.46 14.12
C THR A 217 15.32 -11.18 13.19
N PHE A 218 15.79 -9.93 13.10
CA PHE A 218 16.84 -9.52 12.18
C PHE A 218 18.10 -10.40 12.21
N PRO A 219 18.63 -10.84 13.38
CA PRO A 219 19.85 -11.66 13.42
C PRO A 219 19.72 -13.04 12.76
N ILE A 220 18.51 -13.57 12.58
CA ILE A 220 18.26 -14.86 11.94
C ILE A 220 17.82 -14.73 10.47
N ILE A 221 17.70 -13.50 9.96
CA ILE A 221 17.36 -13.25 8.55
C ILE A 221 18.60 -13.48 7.70
N ASP A 222 18.44 -14.14 6.55
CA ASP A 222 19.50 -14.24 5.54
C ASP A 222 19.83 -12.85 4.95
N HIS A 223 20.85 -12.23 5.52
CA HIS A 223 21.34 -10.92 5.10
C HIS A 223 21.96 -10.92 3.70
N SER A 224 22.42 -12.08 3.21
CA SER A 224 22.97 -12.19 1.86
C SER A 224 21.85 -12.08 0.81
N ALA A 225 20.73 -12.80 1.03
CA ALA A 225 19.57 -12.76 0.14
C ALA A 225 18.75 -11.47 0.26
N LYS A 226 18.80 -10.81 1.43
CA LYS A 226 17.96 -9.63 1.74
C LYS A 226 18.81 -8.42 2.13
N SER A 227 19.94 -8.20 1.48
CA SER A 227 20.88 -7.10 1.78
C SER A 227 20.24 -5.71 1.77
N TRP A 228 19.20 -5.53 0.94
CA TRP A 228 18.41 -4.31 0.83
C TRP A 228 17.60 -3.97 2.09
N LEU A 229 17.27 -4.95 2.94
CA LEU A 229 16.44 -4.74 4.14
C LEU A 229 17.13 -3.83 5.14
N ARG A 230 18.45 -4.03 5.35
CA ARG A 230 19.24 -3.19 6.26
C ARG A 230 19.19 -1.73 5.83
N ALA A 231 19.34 -1.46 4.54
CA ALA A 231 19.31 -0.10 3.99
C ALA A 231 17.95 0.59 4.24
N ILE A 232 16.83 -0.14 4.02
CA ILE A 232 15.49 0.38 4.30
C ILE A 232 15.30 0.71 5.79
N LEU A 233 15.76 -0.17 6.68
CA LEU A 233 15.60 0.03 8.12
C LEU A 233 16.49 1.17 8.64
N ILE A 234 17.69 1.37 8.07
CA ILE A 234 18.54 2.54 8.33
C ILE A 234 17.83 3.82 7.86
N GLU A 235 17.25 3.84 6.65
CA GLU A 235 16.53 5.03 6.17
C GLU A 235 15.36 5.42 7.11
N LEU A 236 14.64 4.42 7.63
CA LEU A 236 13.62 4.66 8.64
C LEU A 236 14.21 5.16 9.96
N HIS A 237 15.32 4.58 10.41
CA HIS A 237 16.03 5.04 11.60
C HIS A 237 16.38 6.53 11.50
N ASP A 238 17.03 6.95 10.40
CA ASP A 238 17.39 8.35 10.15
C ASP A 238 16.16 9.27 10.13
N SER A 239 15.06 8.79 9.56
CA SER A 239 13.81 9.53 9.49
C SER A 239 13.17 9.71 10.87
N VAL A 240 13.24 8.68 11.72
CA VAL A 240 12.78 8.73 13.12
C VAL A 240 13.64 9.68 13.92
N GLN A 241 14.97 9.61 13.77
CA GLN A 241 15.91 10.49 14.47
C GLN A 241 15.62 11.96 14.16
N LYS A 242 15.57 12.32 12.88
CA LYS A 242 15.24 13.69 12.43
C LYS A 242 13.87 14.16 12.93
N TYR A 243 12.90 13.25 12.97
CA TYR A 243 11.58 13.58 13.50
C TYR A 243 11.62 13.85 15.01
N ILE A 244 12.33 13.03 15.78
CA ILE A 244 12.55 13.23 17.23
C ILE A 244 13.29 14.55 17.50
N GLU A 245 14.27 14.90 16.68
CA GLU A 245 15.04 16.15 16.82
C GLU A 245 14.20 17.40 16.55
N LYS A 246 13.39 17.36 15.49
CA LYS A 246 12.61 18.53 15.08
C LYS A 246 11.34 18.70 15.90
N THR A 247 10.74 17.61 16.38
CA THR A 247 9.49 17.70 17.14
C THR A 247 9.76 17.76 18.63
N LEU A 248 9.10 18.70 19.32
CA LEU A 248 9.01 18.65 20.78
C LEU A 248 8.21 17.41 21.13
N LEU A 249 8.88 16.31 21.49
CA LEU A 249 8.26 15.06 21.95
C LEU A 249 7.14 15.29 23.00
N ASN A 250 7.16 16.43 23.67
CA ASN A 250 6.15 16.88 24.62
C ASN A 250 4.71 16.87 24.05
N ASP A 251 4.52 17.13 22.76
CA ASP A 251 3.17 17.23 22.13
C ASP A 251 2.53 15.87 21.84
N MET A 252 3.28 14.78 22.00
CA MET A 252 2.80 13.43 21.76
C MET A 252 2.28 12.77 23.03
N SER A 253 1.28 11.91 22.88
CA SER A 253 0.85 11.03 23.95
C SER A 253 2.02 10.15 24.41
N PHE A 254 2.01 9.77 25.69
CA PHE A 254 3.05 8.92 26.27
C PHE A 254 3.24 7.63 25.47
N GLU A 255 2.13 6.97 25.13
CA GLU A 255 2.13 5.72 24.37
C GLU A 255 2.76 5.89 22.97
N ASN A 256 2.47 7.00 22.29
CA ASN A 256 3.05 7.28 20.97
C ASN A 256 4.56 7.49 21.03
N ARG A 257 5.05 8.15 22.09
CA ARG A 257 6.49 8.27 22.33
C ARG A 257 7.13 6.92 22.59
N LEU A 258 6.48 6.08 23.41
CA LEU A 258 7.00 4.75 23.75
C LEU A 258 7.25 3.90 22.50
N PHE A 259 6.30 3.83 21.55
CA PHE A 259 6.49 3.08 20.30
C PHE A 259 7.67 3.58 19.46
N MET A 260 7.82 4.91 19.33
CA MET A 260 8.95 5.47 18.57
C MET A 260 10.28 5.21 19.27
N THR A 261 10.36 5.39 20.58
CA THR A 261 11.60 5.15 21.32
C THR A 261 11.98 3.66 21.34
N GLN A 262 11.01 2.76 21.50
CA GLN A 262 11.26 1.32 21.40
C GLN A 262 11.85 0.95 20.04
N TYR A 263 11.27 1.45 18.95
CA TYR A 263 11.82 1.26 17.61
C TYR A 263 13.22 1.88 17.48
N PHE A 264 13.42 3.11 17.94
CA PHE A 264 14.68 3.85 17.83
C PHE A 264 15.83 3.13 18.54
N ILE A 265 15.64 2.74 19.81
CA ILE A 265 16.63 1.99 20.58
C ILE A 265 16.89 0.63 19.94
N LYS A 266 15.83 -0.10 19.57
CA LYS A 266 15.98 -1.43 19.00
C LYS A 266 16.71 -1.39 17.66
N SER A 267 16.46 -0.38 16.83
CA SER A 267 17.13 -0.20 15.53
C SER A 267 18.61 0.14 15.71
N HIS A 268 18.99 0.99 16.67
CA HIS A 268 20.41 1.23 17.00
C HIS A 268 21.17 -0.07 17.26
N VAL A 269 20.68 -0.85 18.24
CA VAL A 269 21.34 -2.08 18.68
C VAL A 269 21.39 -3.11 17.56
N THR A 270 20.27 -3.31 16.88
CA THR A 270 20.14 -4.39 15.88
C THR A 270 20.92 -4.08 14.61
N LEU A 271 20.89 -2.83 14.15
CA LEU A 271 21.49 -2.42 12.88
C LEU A 271 22.96 -1.98 13.04
N HIS A 272 23.48 -1.99 14.27
CA HIS A 272 24.82 -1.51 14.65
C HIS A 272 25.05 -0.07 14.18
N ILE A 273 24.06 0.80 14.43
CA ILE A 273 24.17 2.23 14.15
C ILE A 273 24.85 2.87 15.35
N GLU A 274 25.99 3.51 15.13
CA GLU A 274 26.73 4.23 16.17
C GLU A 274 25.81 5.22 16.89
N ILE A 275 25.81 5.15 18.22
CA ILE A 275 25.03 6.06 19.06
C ILE A 275 25.90 7.28 19.30
N SER A 276 25.47 8.44 18.81
CA SER A 276 26.15 9.69 19.15
C SER A 276 25.87 10.09 20.60
N ASP A 277 26.75 10.90 21.20
CA ASP A 277 26.49 11.46 22.55
C ASP A 277 25.17 12.22 22.61
N CYS A 278 24.81 12.90 21.51
CA CYS A 278 23.53 13.58 21.37
C CYS A 278 22.34 12.62 21.41
N ASP A 279 22.46 11.43 20.81
CA ASP A 279 21.41 10.41 20.84
C ASP A 279 21.27 9.79 22.24
N ASN A 280 22.39 9.56 22.93
CA ASN A 280 22.41 9.13 24.33
C ASN A 280 21.67 10.11 25.25
N GLU A 281 21.93 11.42 25.11
CA GLU A 281 21.26 12.44 25.90
C GLU A 281 19.74 12.44 25.64
N LYS A 282 19.32 12.32 24.38
CA LYS A 282 17.89 12.26 24.00
C LYS A 282 17.21 11.02 24.58
N ILE A 283 17.84 9.85 24.48
CA ILE A 283 17.33 8.60 25.05
C ILE A 283 17.22 8.75 26.57
N HIS A 284 18.28 9.23 27.22
CA HIS A 284 18.30 9.43 28.67
C HIS A 284 17.18 10.38 29.10
N ARG A 285 17.06 11.56 28.47
CA ARG A 285 16.01 12.54 28.74
C ARG A 285 14.61 11.95 28.59
N PHE A 286 14.41 11.09 27.59
CA PHE A 286 13.14 10.39 27.42
C PHE A 286 12.88 9.40 28.55
N LEU A 287 13.86 8.56 28.89
CA LEU A 287 13.77 7.58 29.98
C LEU A 287 13.50 8.26 31.34
N THR A 288 14.15 9.38 31.64
CA THR A 288 13.90 10.17 32.85
C THR A 288 12.45 10.67 32.90
N LYS A 289 11.93 11.22 31.80
CA LYS A 289 10.52 11.63 31.72
C LYS A 289 9.53 10.47 31.86
N LEU A 290 9.92 9.26 31.46
CA LEU A 290 9.11 8.05 31.69
C LEU A 290 9.06 7.70 33.18
N SER A 291 10.19 7.77 33.90
CA SER A 291 10.25 7.43 35.32
C SER A 291 9.45 8.39 36.21
N GLU A 292 9.45 9.69 35.89
CA GLU A 292 8.73 10.71 36.66
C GLU A 292 7.20 10.52 36.63
N LYS A 293 6.65 10.03 35.51
CA LYS A 293 5.19 9.79 35.40
C LYS A 293 4.72 8.58 36.19
N LYS A 294 5.54 7.53 36.30
CA LYS A 294 5.20 6.32 37.07
C LYS A 294 5.02 6.63 38.56
N GLN A 295 5.80 7.58 39.09
CA GLN A 295 5.65 8.02 40.48
C GLN A 295 4.30 8.72 40.73
N ARG A 296 3.76 9.43 39.74
CA ARG A 296 2.46 10.10 39.88
C ARG A 296 1.28 9.13 39.81
N SER A 297 1.37 8.05 39.04
CA SER A 297 0.27 7.06 38.93
C SER A 297 0.18 6.08 40.09
N ILE A 298 1.14 6.08 41.02
CA ILE A 298 1.11 5.25 42.24
C ILE A 298 0.48 6.01 43.41
N VAL A 299 0.37 7.34 43.29
CA VAL A 299 -0.13 8.23 44.35
C VAL A 299 -1.64 8.54 44.20
N TYR A 300 -2.26 8.12 43.10
CA TYR A 300 -3.70 8.24 42.83
C TYR A 300 -4.28 6.86 42.55
#